data_AF-A0A2V8P9M8-F1
#
_entry.id   AF-A0A2V8P9M8-F1
#
_cell.length_a   1.000
_cell.length_b   1.000
_cell.length_c   1.000
_cell.angle_alpha   90.00
_cell.angle_beta   90.00
_cell.angle_gamma   90.00
#
_symmetry.space_group_name_H-M   'P 1'
#
loop_
_entity.id
_entity.type
_entity.pdbx_description
1 polymer ?
#
loop_
_entity_poly.entity_id
_entity_poly.type
_entity_poly.pdbx_seq_one_letter_code
_entity_poly.pdbx_strand_id
1 'polypeptide(L)'
;MEDPDRCSVIGVTRRRFIRAQEDAAVASSFLPTLNLRGTGFAALMYATSMYNKLKRLSIVFIAFISFPGLAYNQQPPIPPSTKLVPPAHGKIPVAFIIGRGAETIDVVGPWTVFQAVLDQSRGASMDDMQVFQLYTVSDSTKPVRLTGGMQVIPDYTYADAPEPKVVVVPATTTSPEMLDWIRKMTKRSDVVMSVCIGAY
;
A
#
# COMPACT_ATOMS: atom_id res chain seq x y z
N MET A 1 -30.29 -8.21 -15.41
CA MET A 1 -29.84 -6.95 -16.03
C MET A 1 -28.82 -6.38 -15.05
N GLU A 2 -27.60 -6.87 -15.15
CA GLU A 2 -26.47 -6.56 -14.26
C GLU A 2 -25.79 -5.27 -14.72
N ASP A 3 -25.49 -4.39 -13.77
CA ASP A 3 -24.71 -3.17 -13.95
C ASP A 3 -23.25 -3.45 -13.51
N PRO A 4 -22.27 -3.45 -14.42
CA PRO A 4 -20.90 -3.88 -14.16
C PRO A 4 -19.96 -2.79 -13.60
N ASP A 5 -20.45 -1.58 -13.32
CA ASP A 5 -19.57 -0.40 -13.14
C ASP A 5 -19.19 -0.02 -11.69
N ARG A 6 -19.21 -0.94 -10.73
CA ARG A 6 -18.91 -0.61 -9.32
C ARG A 6 -17.64 -1.27 -8.77
N CYS A 7 -16.47 -0.84 -9.24
CA CYS A 7 -15.21 -0.99 -8.51
C CYS A 7 -14.15 0.02 -9.00
N SER A 8 -13.79 1.01 -8.18
CA SER A 8 -12.79 2.04 -8.50
C SER A 8 -11.54 1.88 -7.62
N VAL A 9 -10.41 1.52 -8.22
CA VAL A 9 -9.09 1.46 -7.59
C VAL A 9 -8.42 2.85 -7.69
N ILE A 10 -8.09 3.47 -6.56
CA ILE A 10 -7.37 4.75 -6.52
C ILE A 10 -5.87 4.49 -6.64
N GLY A 11 -5.30 4.76 -7.82
CA GLY A 11 -3.86 4.76 -8.07
C GLY A 11 -3.21 6.11 -7.76
N VAL A 12 -2.19 6.11 -6.90
CA VAL A 12 -1.30 7.28 -6.70
C VAL A 12 -0.41 7.43 -7.93
N THR A 13 -0.41 8.61 -8.55
CA THR A 13 0.39 8.88 -9.77
C THR A 13 1.87 9.09 -9.48
N ARG A 14 2.71 8.45 -10.31
CA ARG A 14 4.18 8.33 -10.26
C ARG A 14 4.98 9.63 -10.02
N ARG A 15 4.41 10.82 -10.28
CA ARG A 15 5.13 12.10 -10.13
C ARG A 15 5.33 12.55 -8.68
N ARG A 16 4.52 12.07 -7.73
CA ARG A 16 4.67 12.46 -6.31
C ARG A 16 5.60 11.54 -5.51
N PHE A 17 5.90 10.34 -5.99
CA PHE A 17 6.77 9.39 -5.30
C PHE A 17 8.27 9.69 -5.51
N ILE A 18 8.66 10.24 -6.67
CA ILE A 18 10.07 10.49 -7.02
C ILE A 18 10.69 11.59 -6.14
N ARG A 19 9.92 12.62 -5.77
CA ARG A 19 10.45 13.74 -4.98
C ARG A 19 10.80 13.38 -3.53
N ALA A 20 10.22 12.31 -2.99
CA ALA A 20 10.51 11.86 -1.62
C ALA A 20 11.77 11.00 -1.51
N GLN A 21 12.25 10.40 -2.62
CA GLN A 21 13.48 9.60 -2.61
C GLN A 21 14.75 10.41 -2.91
N GLU A 22 14.65 11.55 -3.61
CA GLU A 22 15.82 12.39 -3.92
C GLU A 22 16.43 13.05 -2.67
N ASP A 23 15.61 13.35 -1.64
CA ASP A 23 16.07 13.98 -0.39
C ASP A 23 16.81 13.00 0.55
N ALA A 24 16.68 11.68 0.35
CA ALA A 24 17.33 10.67 1.19
C ALA A 24 18.72 10.25 0.69
N ALA A 25 19.06 10.51 -0.57
CA ALA A 25 20.29 10.02 -1.21
C ALA A 25 21.52 10.93 -1.02
N VAL A 26 21.37 12.11 -0.42
CA VAL A 26 22.46 13.10 -0.26
C VAL A 26 23.34 12.83 0.98
N ALA A 27 22.99 11.87 1.85
CA ALA A 27 23.68 11.64 3.12
C ALA A 27 24.74 10.52 3.13
N SER A 28 25.25 10.08 1.97
CA SER A 28 26.18 8.93 1.86
C SER A 28 27.51 9.28 1.16
N SER A 29 28.20 10.31 1.62
CA SER A 29 29.57 10.64 1.17
C SER A 29 30.55 10.81 2.34
N PHE A 30 30.89 9.69 2.99
CA PHE A 30 32.09 9.59 3.82
C PHE A 30 32.85 8.31 3.47
N LEU A 31 33.90 8.44 2.65
CA LEU A 31 34.99 7.47 2.61
C LEU A 31 36.34 8.22 2.58
N PRO A 32 37.37 7.69 3.27
CA PRO A 32 38.62 8.40 3.54
C PRO A 32 39.58 8.41 2.34
N THR A 33 40.37 9.47 2.26
CA THR A 33 41.42 9.71 1.26
C THR A 33 42.60 8.75 1.43
N LEU A 34 42.75 7.78 0.51
CA LEU A 34 43.98 6.99 0.37
C LEU A 34 44.93 7.69 -0.62
N ASN A 35 46.08 8.14 -0.12
CA ASN A 35 47.16 8.76 -0.88
C ASN A 35 48.07 7.67 -1.47
N LEU A 36 48.10 7.52 -2.79
CA LEU A 36 49.01 6.58 -3.48
C LEU A 36 49.94 7.36 -4.41
N ARG A 37 51.14 7.64 -3.89
CA ARG A 37 52.33 8.05 -4.65
C ARG A 37 52.92 6.83 -5.37
N GLY A 38 53.09 6.95 -6.68
CA GLY A 38 54.16 6.28 -7.43
C GLY A 38 53.94 4.81 -7.81
N THR A 39 53.24 4.58 -8.93
CA THR A 39 53.38 3.50 -9.95
C THR A 39 52.15 3.64 -10.86
N GLY A 40 52.08 4.63 -11.75
CA GLY A 40 52.81 4.63 -13.02
C GLY A 40 51.94 4.06 -14.15
N PHE A 41 50.82 4.74 -14.47
CA PHE A 41 49.97 4.68 -15.68
C PHE A 41 49.42 3.34 -16.25
N ALA A 42 50.12 2.21 -16.16
CA ALA A 42 49.70 0.94 -16.76
C ALA A 42 48.55 0.25 -15.98
N ALA A 43 48.56 0.33 -14.65
CA ALA A 43 47.49 -0.22 -13.81
C ALA A 43 46.14 0.52 -13.99
N LEU A 44 46.19 1.81 -14.33
CA LEU A 44 45.00 2.64 -14.56
C LEU A 44 44.31 2.32 -15.90
N MET A 45 45.09 1.93 -16.93
CA MET A 45 44.58 1.48 -18.23
C MET A 45 43.97 0.08 -18.18
N TYR A 46 44.50 -0.81 -17.32
CA TYR A 46 43.92 -2.14 -17.11
C TYR A 46 42.61 -2.09 -16.30
N ALA A 47 42.55 -1.21 -15.29
CA ALA A 47 41.35 -0.98 -14.48
C ALA A 47 40.18 -0.39 -15.29
N THR A 48 40.46 0.50 -16.25
CA THR A 48 39.42 1.11 -17.11
C THR A 48 38.84 0.14 -18.15
N SER A 49 39.66 -0.76 -18.69
CA SER A 49 39.21 -1.84 -19.60
C SER A 49 38.33 -2.87 -18.89
N MET A 50 38.70 -3.26 -17.67
CA MET A 50 37.93 -4.20 -16.85
C MET A 50 36.62 -3.58 -16.34
N TYR A 51 36.64 -2.30 -15.95
CA TYR A 51 35.46 -1.55 -15.51
C TYR A 51 34.40 -1.42 -16.61
N ASN A 52 34.80 -1.21 -17.86
CA ASN A 52 33.85 -1.16 -18.99
C ASN A 52 33.28 -2.53 -19.38
N LYS A 53 34.04 -3.63 -19.17
CA LYS A 53 33.51 -5.00 -19.31
C LYS A 53 32.50 -5.35 -18.20
N LEU A 54 32.78 -4.99 -16.95
CA LEU A 54 31.83 -5.19 -15.84
C LEU A 54 30.57 -4.32 -16.00
N LYS A 55 30.67 -3.03 -16.41
CA LYS A 55 29.51 -2.17 -16.71
C LYS A 55 28.61 -2.77 -17.79
N ARG A 56 29.18 -3.35 -18.85
CA ARG A 56 28.40 -4.00 -19.93
C ARG A 56 27.68 -5.25 -19.43
N LEU A 57 28.25 -5.99 -18.48
CA LEU A 57 27.58 -7.14 -17.86
C LEU A 57 26.44 -6.71 -16.91
N SER A 58 26.62 -5.60 -16.17
CA SER A 58 25.58 -5.05 -15.28
C SER A 58 24.37 -4.49 -16.02
N ILE A 59 24.56 -3.89 -17.20
CA ILE A 59 23.45 -3.37 -18.02
C ILE A 59 22.55 -4.50 -18.54
N VAL A 60 23.10 -5.67 -18.84
CA VAL A 60 22.31 -6.85 -19.29
C VAL A 60 21.46 -7.41 -18.15
N PHE A 61 21.94 -7.38 -16.90
CA PHE A 61 21.16 -7.84 -15.74
C PHE A 61 20.02 -6.88 -15.34
N ILE A 62 20.23 -5.56 -15.46
CA ILE A 62 19.19 -4.55 -15.20
C ILE A 62 18.07 -4.60 -16.26
N ALA A 63 18.41 -4.96 -17.51
CA ALA A 63 17.43 -5.14 -18.57
C ALA A 63 16.50 -6.35 -18.34
N PHE A 64 16.97 -7.42 -17.67
CA PHE A 64 16.15 -8.59 -17.37
C PHE A 64 15.18 -8.39 -16.19
N ILE A 65 15.52 -7.56 -15.20
CA ILE A 65 14.60 -7.21 -14.09
C ILE A 65 13.51 -6.23 -14.53
N SER A 66 13.72 -5.53 -15.66
CA SER A 66 12.81 -4.51 -16.18
C SER A 66 11.72 -5.06 -17.13
N PHE A 67 11.53 -6.37 -17.21
CA PHE A 67 10.54 -7.00 -18.07
C PHE A 67 9.26 -7.53 -17.38
N PRO A 68 8.58 -6.81 -16.47
CA PRO A 68 7.15 -7.03 -16.21
C PRO A 68 6.27 -6.17 -17.15
N GLY A 69 6.82 -5.66 -18.26
CA GLY A 69 6.06 -4.85 -19.23
C GLY A 69 4.92 -5.60 -19.93
N LEU A 70 4.92 -6.93 -19.89
CA LEU A 70 3.86 -7.77 -20.47
C LEU A 70 2.61 -7.90 -19.59
N ALA A 71 2.69 -7.59 -18.30
CA ALA A 71 1.52 -7.63 -17.41
C ALA A 71 0.78 -6.28 -17.31
N TYR A 72 1.46 -5.15 -17.55
CA TYR A 72 0.83 -3.82 -17.44
C TYR A 72 -0.21 -3.56 -18.54
N ASN A 73 0.00 -4.08 -19.75
CA ASN A 73 -0.92 -3.91 -20.88
C ASN A 73 -2.15 -4.83 -20.84
N GLN A 74 -2.31 -5.64 -19.78
CA GLN A 74 -3.49 -6.46 -19.54
C GLN A 74 -4.49 -5.79 -18.59
N GLN A 75 -4.19 -4.59 -18.06
CA GLN A 75 -5.16 -3.86 -17.24
C GLN A 75 -6.33 -3.44 -18.15
N PRO A 76 -7.55 -3.97 -17.94
CA PRO A 76 -8.71 -3.50 -18.69
C PRO A 76 -8.88 -1.98 -18.49
N PRO A 77 -9.48 -1.27 -19.46
CA PRO A 77 -9.71 0.17 -19.33
C PRO A 77 -10.41 0.45 -18.00
N ILE A 78 -9.82 1.34 -17.20
CA ILE A 78 -10.38 1.73 -15.91
C ILE A 78 -11.73 2.40 -16.21
N PRO A 79 -12.86 1.86 -15.72
CA PRO A 79 -14.16 2.49 -15.92
C PRO A 79 -14.14 3.92 -15.34
N PRO A 80 -14.90 4.86 -15.92
CA PRO A 80 -14.94 6.23 -15.43
C PRO A 80 -15.31 6.24 -13.94
N SER A 81 -14.43 6.77 -13.08
CA SER A 81 -14.70 6.78 -11.65
C SER A 81 -15.81 7.76 -11.33
N THR A 82 -16.93 7.23 -10.82
CA THR A 82 -17.93 8.09 -10.18
C THR A 82 -17.27 8.69 -8.95
N LYS A 83 -17.13 10.02 -8.92
CA LYS A 83 -16.56 10.72 -7.78
C LYS A 83 -17.39 10.40 -6.54
N LEU A 84 -16.77 9.76 -5.55
CA LEU A 84 -17.41 9.50 -4.26
C LEU A 84 -17.70 10.83 -3.57
N VAL A 85 -18.95 11.02 -3.14
CA VAL A 85 -19.38 12.20 -2.39
C VAL A 85 -19.51 11.80 -0.92
N PRO A 86 -18.73 12.39 -0.01
CA PRO A 86 -18.86 12.09 1.40
C PRO A 86 -20.26 12.51 1.90
N PRO A 87 -20.86 11.78 2.85
CA PRO A 87 -22.17 12.13 3.42
C PRO A 87 -22.14 13.52 4.05
N ALA A 88 -23.23 14.28 3.92
CA ALA A 88 -23.35 15.61 4.53
C ALA A 88 -23.25 15.57 6.06
N HIS A 89 -23.68 14.47 6.68
CA HIS A 89 -23.64 14.25 8.12
C HIS A 89 -23.19 12.83 8.45
N GLY A 90 -22.67 12.64 9.66
CA GLY A 90 -22.19 11.34 10.15
C GLY A 90 -20.80 10.98 9.63
N LYS A 91 -20.23 9.92 10.22
CA LYS A 91 -18.90 9.41 9.87
C LYS A 91 -19.01 8.32 8.80
N ILE A 92 -17.99 8.20 7.97
CA ILE A 92 -17.88 7.15 6.96
C ILE A 92 -17.28 5.90 7.63
N PRO A 93 -18.01 4.78 7.74
CA PRO A 93 -17.51 3.57 8.36
C PRO A 93 -16.46 2.88 7.46
N VAL A 94 -15.29 2.62 8.03
CA VAL A 94 -14.15 1.96 7.39
C VAL A 94 -13.79 0.69 8.16
N ALA A 95 -13.98 -0.46 7.52
CA ALA A 95 -13.60 -1.76 8.08
C ALA A 95 -12.19 -2.15 7.65
N PHE A 96 -11.36 -2.50 8.64
CA PHE A 96 -10.05 -3.11 8.44
C PHE A 96 -10.12 -4.61 8.71
N ILE A 97 -9.80 -5.43 7.72
CA ILE A 97 -9.69 -6.87 7.94
C ILE A 97 -8.43 -7.15 8.75
N ILE A 98 -8.58 -7.86 9.86
CA ILE A 98 -7.48 -8.32 10.71
C ILE A 98 -7.43 -9.85 10.60
N GLY A 99 -6.67 -10.35 9.62
CA GLY A 99 -6.42 -11.77 9.44
C GLY A 99 -5.15 -12.24 10.14
N ARG A 100 -5.01 -13.56 10.32
CA ARG A 100 -3.81 -14.18 10.89
C ARG A 100 -2.60 -13.87 10.01
N GLY A 101 -1.52 -13.37 10.63
CA GLY A 101 -0.33 -13.00 9.89
C GLY A 101 -0.55 -11.84 8.92
N ALA A 102 -1.56 -11.00 9.15
CA ALA A 102 -1.69 -9.77 8.37
C ALA A 102 -0.42 -8.92 8.52
N GLU A 103 0.02 -8.30 7.42
CA GLU A 103 1.16 -7.41 7.44
C GLU A 103 0.83 -6.15 8.25
N THR A 104 1.60 -5.91 9.31
CA THR A 104 1.33 -4.82 10.26
C THR A 104 1.23 -3.46 9.57
N ILE A 105 2.10 -3.20 8.60
CA ILE A 105 2.12 -1.92 7.88
C ILE A 105 0.90 -1.75 6.95
N ASP A 106 0.35 -2.85 6.42
CA ASP A 106 -0.80 -2.81 5.53
C ASP A 106 -2.09 -2.43 6.26
N VAL A 107 -2.13 -2.66 7.58
CA VAL A 107 -3.21 -2.19 8.46
C VAL A 107 -2.91 -0.77 8.96
N VAL A 108 -1.74 -0.57 9.58
CA VAL A 108 -1.40 0.70 10.26
C VAL A 108 -1.25 1.86 9.29
N GLY A 109 -0.70 1.64 8.10
CA GLY A 109 -0.51 2.66 7.08
C GLY A 109 -1.83 3.35 6.71
N PRO A 110 -2.80 2.64 6.12
CA PRO A 110 -4.09 3.24 5.79
C PRO A 110 -4.86 3.70 7.05
N TRP A 111 -4.76 2.99 8.17
CA TRP A 111 -5.41 3.41 9.43
C TRP A 111 -5.01 4.83 9.82
N THR A 112 -3.70 5.12 9.86
CA THR A 112 -3.20 6.45 10.22
C THR A 112 -3.66 7.52 9.24
N VAL A 113 -3.75 7.19 7.95
CA VAL A 113 -4.25 8.12 6.93
C VAL A 113 -5.71 8.47 7.20
N PHE A 114 -6.59 7.48 7.36
CA PHE A 114 -8.01 7.75 7.60
C PHE A 114 -8.26 8.43 8.95
N GLN A 115 -7.49 8.09 9.98
CA GLN A 115 -7.60 8.72 11.31
C GLN A 115 -7.21 10.20 11.29
N ALA A 116 -6.25 10.59 10.44
CA ALA A 116 -5.76 11.96 10.37
C ALA A 116 -6.64 12.92 9.55
N VAL A 117 -7.68 12.42 8.85
CA VAL A 117 -8.55 13.28 8.04
C VAL A 117 -9.56 14.01 8.92
N LEU A 118 -9.40 15.33 8.98
CA LEU A 118 -10.31 16.25 9.66
C LEU A 118 -10.93 17.24 8.68
N ASP A 119 -12.22 17.49 8.84
CA ASP A 119 -12.99 18.47 8.09
C ASP A 119 -13.56 19.53 9.04
N GLN A 120 -12.92 20.71 9.04
CA GLN A 120 -13.27 21.83 9.91
C GLN A 120 -14.69 22.36 9.67
N SER A 121 -15.30 22.06 8.51
CA SER A 121 -16.65 22.50 8.21
C SER A 121 -17.74 21.73 8.96
N ARG A 122 -17.40 20.57 9.56
CA ARG A 122 -18.36 19.67 10.21
C ARG A 122 -18.68 20.01 11.67
N GLY A 123 -17.84 20.81 12.33
CA GLY A 123 -18.11 21.27 13.69
C GLY A 123 -16.88 21.81 14.41
N ALA A 124 -17.05 22.09 15.70
CA ALA A 124 -16.04 22.79 16.51
C ALA A 124 -15.14 21.85 17.32
N SER A 125 -15.58 20.63 17.61
CA SER A 125 -14.77 19.63 18.30
C SER A 125 -14.00 18.74 17.32
N MET A 126 -12.92 18.11 17.80
CA MET A 126 -12.18 17.12 16.99
C MET A 126 -13.08 15.94 16.57
N ASP A 127 -14.03 15.54 17.41
CA ASP A 127 -14.95 14.44 17.09
C ASP A 127 -15.92 14.81 15.97
N ASP A 128 -16.42 16.06 15.96
CA ASP A 128 -17.26 16.59 14.88
C ASP A 128 -16.50 16.66 13.55
N MET A 129 -15.23 17.06 13.61
CA MET A 129 -14.36 17.19 12.44
C MET A 129 -13.96 15.85 11.85
N GLN A 130 -14.05 14.75 12.61
CA GLN A 130 -13.56 13.46 12.16
C GLN A 130 -14.48 12.86 11.09
N VAL A 131 -13.92 12.60 9.91
CA VAL A 131 -14.70 12.18 8.74
C VAL A 131 -14.96 10.66 8.74
N PHE A 132 -14.00 9.88 9.25
CA PHE A 132 -14.04 8.41 9.20
C PHE A 132 -14.24 7.79 10.58
N GLN A 133 -15.04 6.73 10.62
CA GLN A 133 -15.17 5.85 11.77
C GLN A 133 -14.45 4.54 11.45
N LEU A 134 -13.33 4.30 12.11
CA LEU A 134 -12.51 3.12 11.88
C LEU A 134 -12.94 2.00 12.82
N TYR A 135 -12.92 0.77 12.32
CA TYR A 135 -13.09 -0.43 13.12
C TYR A 135 -12.42 -1.63 12.44
N THR A 136 -12.20 -2.66 13.22
CA THR A 136 -11.53 -3.89 12.81
C THR A 136 -12.50 -5.07 12.75
N VAL A 137 -12.30 -5.96 11.79
CA VAL A 137 -13.12 -7.16 11.59
C VAL A 137 -12.27 -8.40 11.39
N SER A 138 -12.68 -9.53 11.98
CA SER A 138 -11.96 -10.81 11.87
C SER A 138 -12.90 -12.02 11.96
N ASP A 139 -12.33 -13.23 12.07
CA ASP A 139 -13.07 -14.47 12.33
C ASP A 139 -13.68 -14.51 13.74
N SER A 140 -13.05 -13.83 14.69
CA SER A 140 -13.37 -13.80 16.11
C SER A 140 -12.85 -12.52 16.76
N THR A 141 -13.32 -12.23 17.98
CA THR A 141 -12.81 -11.12 18.82
C THR A 141 -11.65 -11.54 19.72
N LYS A 142 -10.98 -12.66 19.42
CA LYS A 142 -9.76 -13.09 20.12
C LYS A 142 -8.55 -12.31 19.59
N PRO A 143 -7.48 -12.13 20.39
CA PRO A 143 -6.26 -11.50 19.91
C PRO A 143 -5.70 -12.20 18.66
N VAL A 144 -5.51 -11.43 17.58
CA VAL A 144 -4.91 -11.88 16.33
C VAL A 144 -3.48 -11.36 16.26
N ARG A 145 -2.54 -12.26 15.94
CA ARG A 145 -1.12 -11.92 15.77
C ARG A 145 -0.84 -11.52 14.32
N LEU A 146 -0.29 -10.32 14.15
CA LEU A 146 0.17 -9.76 12.88
C LEU A 146 1.69 -9.96 12.74
N THR A 147 2.26 -9.59 11.60
CA THR A 147 3.71 -9.65 11.38
C THR A 147 4.46 -8.70 12.33
N GLY A 148 5.71 -9.01 12.65
CA GLY A 148 6.48 -8.24 13.65
C GLY A 148 6.01 -8.41 15.10
N GLY A 149 5.04 -9.29 15.36
CA GLY A 149 4.62 -9.68 16.72
C GLY A 149 3.54 -8.79 17.34
N MET A 150 3.02 -7.80 16.63
CA MET A 150 1.88 -6.99 17.06
C MET A 150 0.64 -7.88 17.24
N GLN A 151 -0.15 -7.58 18.27
CA GLN A 151 -1.43 -8.24 18.50
C GLN A 151 -2.55 -7.20 18.50
N VAL A 152 -3.63 -7.52 17.79
CA VAL A 152 -4.83 -6.69 17.70
C VAL A 152 -6.02 -7.52 18.19
N ILE A 153 -6.87 -6.92 19.02
CA ILE A 153 -8.17 -7.49 19.40
C ILE A 153 -9.20 -6.90 18.44
N PRO A 154 -9.81 -7.69 17.54
CA PRO A 154 -10.79 -7.17 16.61
C PRO A 154 -12.06 -6.66 17.31
N ASP A 155 -12.62 -5.57 16.82
CA ASP A 155 -13.86 -4.98 17.35
C ASP A 155 -15.06 -5.87 17.04
N TYR A 156 -15.08 -6.44 15.83
CA TYR A 156 -16.19 -7.26 15.33
C TYR A 156 -15.69 -8.54 14.67
N THR A 157 -16.60 -9.50 14.57
CA THR A 157 -16.47 -10.66 13.69
C THR A 157 -17.07 -10.36 12.31
N TYR A 158 -16.78 -11.20 11.31
CA TYR A 158 -17.45 -11.11 10.01
C TYR A 158 -18.98 -11.24 10.09
N ALA A 159 -19.52 -11.82 11.17
CA ALA A 159 -20.96 -12.06 11.32
C ALA A 159 -21.73 -10.86 11.90
N ASP A 160 -21.09 -10.05 12.74
CA ASP A 160 -21.72 -8.95 13.50
C ASP A 160 -21.16 -7.56 13.18
N ALA A 161 -20.16 -7.48 12.28
CA ALA A 161 -19.64 -6.20 11.82
C ALA A 161 -20.74 -5.33 11.19
N PRO A 162 -20.84 -4.03 11.55
CA PRO A 162 -21.70 -3.09 10.86
C PRO A 162 -21.26 -2.96 9.40
N GLU A 163 -22.19 -2.58 8.52
CA GLU A 163 -21.91 -2.47 7.09
C GLU A 163 -20.93 -1.31 6.78
N PRO A 164 -19.73 -1.60 6.23
CA PRO A 164 -18.76 -0.59 5.89
C PRO A 164 -19.08 0.13 4.59
N LYS A 165 -18.68 1.40 4.50
CA LYS A 165 -18.59 2.13 3.23
C LYS A 165 -17.25 1.91 2.54
N VAL A 166 -16.20 1.68 3.32
CA VAL A 166 -14.86 1.34 2.82
C VAL A 166 -14.36 0.07 3.49
N VAL A 167 -13.84 -0.87 2.71
CA VAL A 167 -13.15 -2.06 3.22
C VAL A 167 -11.68 -1.99 2.84
N VAL A 168 -10.80 -2.22 3.81
CA VAL A 168 -9.34 -2.33 3.62
C VAL A 168 -8.90 -3.78 3.82
N VAL A 169 -8.35 -4.37 2.76
CA VAL A 169 -7.84 -5.75 2.73
C VAL A 169 -6.30 -5.71 2.74
N PRO A 170 -5.64 -6.05 3.86
CA PRO A 170 -4.18 -6.12 3.91
C PRO A 170 -3.67 -7.41 3.24
N ALA A 171 -2.36 -7.52 3.02
CA ALA A 171 -1.72 -8.82 2.85
C ALA A 171 -1.96 -9.66 4.11
N THR A 172 -2.61 -10.82 3.97
CA THR A 172 -2.97 -11.68 5.10
C THR A 172 -3.19 -13.13 4.67
N THR A 173 -3.29 -14.05 5.63
CA THR A 173 -3.68 -15.43 5.35
C THR A 173 -5.18 -15.50 5.06
N THR A 174 -5.52 -15.88 3.83
CA THR A 174 -6.91 -16.02 3.38
C THR A 174 -7.64 -17.17 4.07
N SER A 175 -8.90 -16.93 4.47
CA SER A 175 -9.83 -17.96 4.93
C SER A 175 -11.13 -17.93 4.12
N PRO A 176 -11.90 -19.05 4.07
CA PRO A 176 -13.20 -19.08 3.40
C PRO A 176 -14.19 -18.03 3.93
N GLU A 177 -14.25 -17.84 5.25
CA GLU A 177 -15.14 -16.88 5.92
C GLU A 177 -14.80 -15.44 5.53
N MET A 178 -13.49 -15.12 5.47
CA MET A 178 -13.00 -13.83 5.00
C MET A 178 -13.40 -13.57 3.56
N LEU A 179 -13.19 -14.54 2.65
CA LEU A 179 -13.56 -14.39 1.25
C LEU A 179 -15.06 -14.21 1.06
N ASP A 180 -15.88 -14.97 1.79
CA ASP A 180 -17.33 -14.84 1.75
C ASP A 180 -17.80 -13.49 2.28
N TRP A 181 -17.15 -12.97 3.32
CA TRP A 181 -17.43 -11.63 3.82
C TRP A 181 -17.03 -10.56 2.79
N ILE A 182 -15.82 -10.64 2.20
CA ILE A 182 -15.36 -9.71 1.16
C ILE A 182 -16.34 -9.71 -0.02
N ARG A 183 -16.75 -10.88 -0.54
CA ARG A 183 -17.72 -10.98 -1.65
C ARG A 183 -19.06 -10.31 -1.34
N LYS A 184 -19.53 -10.38 -0.08
CA LYS A 184 -20.73 -9.67 0.35
C LYS A 184 -20.49 -8.16 0.38
N MET A 185 -19.34 -7.72 0.89
CA MET A 185 -19.01 -6.30 1.01
C MET A 185 -18.74 -5.63 -0.34
N THR A 186 -18.19 -6.34 -1.33
CA THR A 186 -18.03 -5.80 -2.70
C THR A 186 -19.36 -5.32 -3.31
N LYS A 187 -20.49 -5.87 -2.87
CA LYS A 187 -21.82 -5.48 -3.36
C LYS A 187 -22.46 -4.35 -2.55
N ARG A 188 -21.92 -4.01 -1.39
CA ARG A 188 -22.57 -3.17 -0.36
C ARG A 188 -21.76 -1.93 0.01
N SER A 189 -20.45 -2.05 -0.02
CA SER A 189 -19.51 -0.96 0.21
C SER A 189 -19.33 -0.13 -1.05
N ASP A 190 -19.00 1.14 -0.87
CA ASP A 190 -18.69 2.04 -1.98
C ASP A 190 -17.29 1.76 -2.53
N VAL A 191 -16.36 1.33 -1.65
CA VAL A 191 -14.99 0.96 -1.99
C VAL A 191 -14.56 -0.30 -1.25
N VAL A 192 -13.99 -1.25 -1.98
CA VAL A 192 -13.15 -2.30 -1.42
C VAL A 192 -11.75 -2.08 -1.99
N MET A 193 -10.78 -1.84 -1.12
CA MET A 193 -9.39 -1.63 -1.50
C MET A 193 -8.47 -2.66 -0.86
N SER A 194 -7.33 -2.90 -1.50
CA SER A 194 -6.29 -3.79 -1.01
C SER A 194 -4.96 -3.06 -0.84
N VAL A 195 -4.13 -3.55 0.07
CA VAL A 195 -2.74 -3.12 0.22
C VAL A 195 -1.81 -4.29 -0.04
N CYS A 196 -0.65 -4.00 -0.65
CA CYS A 196 0.36 -5.00 -1.00
C CYS A 196 -0.24 -6.15 -1.84
N ILE A 197 -0.15 -7.39 -1.35
CA ILE A 197 -0.66 -8.60 -2.01
C ILE A 197 -2.10 -8.95 -1.61
N GLY A 198 -2.81 -8.13 -0.82
CA GLY A 198 -4.19 -8.38 -0.40
C GLY A 198 -5.23 -8.43 -1.54
N ALA A 199 -4.81 -8.13 -2.78
CA ALA A 199 -5.65 -8.24 -3.98
C ALA A 199 -5.77 -9.68 -4.53
N TYR A 200 -4.91 -10.60 -4.07
CA TYR A 200 -4.78 -11.98 -4.56
C TYR A 200 -5.31 -12.98 -3.53
#